data_AF-A0A2D5BT49-F1
#
_entry.id   AF-A0A2D5BT49-F1
#
_cell.length_a   1.000
_cell.length_b   1.000
_cell.length_c   1.000
_cell.angle_alpha   90.00
_cell.angle_beta   90.00
_cell.angle_gamma   90.00
#
_symmetry.space_group_name_H-M   'P 1'
#
loop_
_entity.id
_entity.type
_entity.pdbx_description
1 polymer ?
#
loop_
_entity_poly.entity_id
_entity_poly.type
_entity_poly.pdbx_seq_one_letter_code
_entity_poly.pdbx_strand_id
1 'polypeptide(L)'
;MSLFDAVGKSFDVPAYQLLGTKVRDRCPISWWDIDMPPEDWVEEVKESIKRGYTSIKLKARPWRDIFDQVQQVGNAVKDNYKFDIDFNGFLRTADGAIPVLQELDRHPNVAYYESPFYLGTDLEGAGRLQEAISNPIVEHFNEDCLHARICGGFVVGGAASSLRRVGALCASFDKPFWLQMVGTGITTAYTMHLGAILTHAQLPAITCHELWEHHLLTDRLEVSEGMISVPELPGLGVEVDESALAYYRVEPGTPTLTQEYKQRQHTCRVHIPDGQDGETIHDFNGESIYYPAFSEGEYPVFVPGVWMEVIETSGKS
;
A
#
# COMPACT_ATOMS: atom_id res chain seq x y z
N MET A 1 8.69 19.29 -1.79
CA MET A 1 8.58 18.93 -3.22
C MET A 1 8.74 20.17 -4.10
N SER A 2 7.77 21.08 -4.18
CA SER A 2 7.82 22.26 -5.08
C SER A 2 9.05 23.16 -4.92
N LEU A 3 9.53 23.37 -3.68
CA LEU A 3 10.77 24.12 -3.45
C LEU A 3 12.01 23.47 -4.10
N PHE A 4 12.09 22.13 -4.08
CA PHE A 4 13.18 21.40 -4.73
C PHE A 4 13.06 21.44 -6.25
N ASP A 5 11.83 21.44 -6.78
CA ASP A 5 11.59 21.62 -8.21
C ASP A 5 12.08 22.99 -8.69
N ALA A 6 11.62 24.06 -8.03
CA ALA A 6 11.97 25.43 -8.39
C ALA A 6 13.48 25.70 -8.28
N VAL A 7 14.11 25.26 -7.18
CA VAL A 7 15.56 25.40 -7.02
C VAL A 7 16.31 24.55 -8.03
N GLY A 8 15.89 23.30 -8.27
CA GLY A 8 16.54 22.42 -9.24
C GLY A 8 16.51 23.02 -10.65
N LYS A 9 15.37 23.55 -11.08
CA LYS A 9 15.21 24.29 -12.34
C LYS A 9 16.10 25.54 -12.40
N SER A 10 16.19 26.30 -11.31
CA SER A 10 17.04 27.50 -11.27
C SER A 10 18.54 27.21 -11.35
N PHE A 11 18.97 26.03 -10.91
CA PHE A 11 20.37 25.61 -10.93
C PHE A 11 20.70 24.63 -12.07
N ASP A 12 19.73 24.31 -12.93
CA ASP A 12 19.87 23.33 -14.02
C ASP A 12 20.32 21.94 -13.53
N VAL A 13 19.76 21.49 -12.39
CA VAL A 13 20.08 20.20 -11.78
C VAL A 13 18.82 19.42 -11.36
N PRO A 14 18.84 18.08 -11.43
CA PRO A 14 17.75 17.26 -10.92
C PRO A 14 17.65 17.37 -9.38
N ALA A 15 16.43 17.22 -8.87
CA ALA A 15 16.10 17.45 -7.46
C ALA A 15 16.91 16.56 -6.51
N TYR A 16 17.27 15.33 -6.91
CA TYR A 16 18.10 14.46 -6.08
C TYR A 16 19.44 15.11 -5.70
N GLN A 17 20.05 15.93 -6.55
CA GLN A 17 21.34 16.59 -6.26
C GLN A 17 21.23 17.62 -5.12
N LEU A 18 20.04 18.20 -4.93
CA LEU A 18 19.74 19.09 -3.81
C LEU A 18 19.47 18.31 -2.50
N LEU A 19 19.07 17.05 -2.64
CA LEU A 19 18.63 16.19 -1.53
C LEU A 19 19.76 15.32 -0.98
N GLY A 20 20.67 14.84 -1.82
CA GLY A 20 21.78 13.98 -1.41
C GLY A 20 22.56 13.40 -2.58
N THR A 21 23.45 12.45 -2.27
CA THR A 21 24.23 11.73 -3.27
C THR A 21 23.39 10.59 -3.85
N LYS A 22 23.33 10.51 -5.18
CA LYS A 22 22.64 9.43 -5.88
C LYS A 22 23.38 8.10 -5.68
N VAL A 23 22.64 7.07 -5.26
CA VAL A 23 23.17 5.72 -4.99
C VAL A 23 22.52 4.64 -5.87
N ARG A 24 21.53 5.00 -6.70
CA ARG A 24 20.89 4.11 -7.69
C ARG A 24 20.27 4.91 -8.84
N ASP A 25 20.19 4.31 -10.02
CA ASP A 25 19.60 4.91 -11.22
C ASP A 25 18.12 4.56 -11.42
N ARG A 26 17.66 3.49 -10.80
CA ARG A 26 16.27 3.01 -10.83
C ARG A 26 15.81 2.72 -9.41
N CYS A 27 14.55 3.00 -9.12
CA CYS A 27 13.93 2.75 -7.82
C CYS A 27 12.79 1.74 -7.95
N PRO A 28 12.64 0.79 -7.00
CA PRO A 28 11.58 -0.20 -7.04
C PRO A 28 10.23 0.43 -6.72
N ILE A 29 9.17 -0.06 -7.37
CA ILE A 29 7.79 0.40 -7.19
C ILE A 29 6.81 -0.77 -7.25
N SER A 30 5.84 -0.78 -6.34
CA SER A 30 4.77 -1.79 -6.30
C SER A 30 3.49 -1.22 -6.90
N TRP A 31 2.69 -2.09 -7.52
CA TRP A 31 1.28 -1.81 -7.77
C TRP A 31 0.56 -1.71 -6.42
N TRP A 32 -0.53 -0.96 -6.35
CA TRP A 32 -1.30 -0.81 -5.12
C TRP A 32 -2.78 -0.94 -5.44
N ASP A 33 -3.46 -1.82 -4.70
CA ASP A 33 -4.91 -1.96 -4.79
C ASP A 33 -5.55 -1.89 -3.41
N ILE A 34 -6.78 -1.37 -3.39
CA ILE A 34 -7.63 -1.38 -2.20
C ILE A 34 -8.19 -2.78 -1.94
N ASP A 35 -8.96 -2.97 -0.87
CA ASP A 35 -9.68 -4.22 -0.68
C ASP A 35 -10.84 -4.32 -1.67
N MET A 36 -10.93 -5.46 -2.36
CA MET A 36 -11.95 -5.73 -3.38
C MET A 36 -12.17 -7.24 -3.50
N PRO A 37 -13.24 -7.69 -4.18
CA PRO A 37 -13.43 -9.09 -4.51
C PRO A 37 -12.22 -9.71 -5.24
N PRO A 38 -11.98 -11.03 -5.09
CA PRO A 38 -10.83 -11.68 -5.71
C PRO A 38 -10.79 -11.53 -7.23
N GLU A 39 -11.95 -11.53 -7.91
CA GLU A 39 -12.08 -11.34 -9.35
C GLU A 39 -11.54 -9.98 -9.81
N ASP A 40 -11.74 -8.93 -9.01
CA ASP A 40 -11.26 -7.57 -9.32
C ASP A 40 -9.73 -7.49 -9.11
N TRP A 41 -9.19 -8.08 -8.03
CA TRP A 41 -7.73 -8.17 -7.85
C TRP A 41 -7.05 -8.97 -8.97
N VAL A 42 -7.72 -9.98 -9.53
CA VAL A 42 -7.21 -10.74 -10.69
C VAL A 42 -7.12 -9.86 -11.94
N GLU A 43 -8.05 -8.94 -12.15
CA GLU A 43 -7.96 -7.99 -13.26
C GLU A 43 -6.89 -6.93 -13.03
N GLU A 44 -6.77 -6.40 -11.81
CA GLU A 44 -5.70 -5.46 -11.44
C GLU A 44 -4.31 -6.07 -11.61
N VAL A 45 -4.10 -7.32 -11.15
CA VAL A 45 -2.79 -7.95 -11.29
C VAL A 45 -2.43 -8.20 -12.76
N LYS A 46 -3.40 -8.55 -13.61
CA LYS A 46 -3.17 -8.67 -15.06
C LYS A 46 -2.78 -7.34 -15.67
N GLU A 47 -3.41 -6.24 -15.27
CA GLU A 47 -3.08 -4.90 -15.75
C GLU A 47 -1.70 -4.45 -15.28
N SER A 48 -1.38 -4.68 -14.01
CA SER A 48 -0.07 -4.36 -13.43
C SER A 48 1.08 -5.05 -14.18
N ILE A 49 0.92 -6.33 -14.57
CA ILE A 49 1.91 -7.06 -15.36
C ILE A 49 2.11 -6.43 -16.74
N LYS A 50 1.02 -6.03 -17.43
CA LYS A 50 1.12 -5.34 -18.72
C LYS A 50 1.88 -4.02 -18.60
N ARG A 51 1.74 -3.35 -17.46
CA ARG A 51 2.42 -2.09 -17.13
C ARG A 51 3.83 -2.29 -16.56
N GLY A 52 4.37 -3.51 -16.58
CA GLY A 52 5.75 -3.80 -16.23
C GLY A 52 6.03 -3.97 -14.74
N TYR A 53 5.00 -4.06 -13.89
CA TYR A 53 5.16 -4.31 -12.47
C TYR A 53 5.54 -5.77 -12.18
N THR A 54 6.20 -5.98 -11.04
CA THR A 54 6.61 -7.31 -10.53
C THR A 54 6.10 -7.58 -9.13
N SER A 55 5.41 -6.62 -8.53
CA SER A 55 4.84 -6.74 -7.19
C SER A 55 3.58 -5.90 -7.04
N ILE A 56 2.72 -6.30 -6.11
CA ILE A 56 1.44 -5.67 -5.80
C ILE A 56 1.24 -5.64 -4.28
N LYS A 57 0.79 -4.50 -3.76
CA LYS A 57 0.29 -4.40 -2.39
C LYS A 57 -1.22 -4.62 -2.39
N LEU A 58 -1.66 -5.58 -1.59
CA LEU A 58 -3.06 -5.98 -1.43
C LEU A 58 -3.54 -5.67 -0.01
N LYS A 59 -4.67 -5.00 0.12
CA LYS A 59 -5.27 -4.65 1.42
C LYS A 59 -6.13 -5.82 1.92
N ALA A 60 -5.60 -6.59 2.87
CA ALA A 60 -6.35 -7.65 3.52
C ALA A 60 -7.43 -7.05 4.44
N ARG A 61 -8.66 -7.53 4.33
CA ARG A 61 -9.76 -7.14 5.21
C ARG A 61 -10.48 -8.34 5.79
N PRO A 62 -10.94 -8.26 7.04
CA PRO A 62 -11.50 -9.42 7.74
C PRO A 62 -12.84 -9.90 7.16
N TRP A 63 -13.53 -9.06 6.38
CA TRP A 63 -14.75 -9.40 5.64
C TRP A 63 -14.49 -10.00 4.25
N ARG A 64 -13.23 -10.36 3.94
CA ARG A 64 -12.85 -11.09 2.72
C ARG A 64 -11.92 -12.25 3.07
N ASP A 65 -12.12 -13.39 2.43
CA ASP A 65 -11.25 -14.54 2.57
C ASP A 65 -9.89 -14.27 1.90
N ILE A 66 -8.91 -13.88 2.71
CA ILE A 66 -7.57 -13.58 2.23
C ILE A 66 -6.86 -14.81 1.63
N PHE A 67 -7.18 -16.02 2.07
CA PHE A 67 -6.54 -17.23 1.57
C PHE A 67 -7.01 -17.54 0.15
N ASP A 68 -8.32 -17.47 -0.08
CA ASP A 68 -8.91 -17.61 -1.40
C ASP A 68 -8.44 -16.48 -2.33
N GLN A 69 -8.46 -15.23 -1.86
CA GLN A 69 -7.96 -14.08 -2.63
C GLN A 69 -6.50 -14.27 -3.08
N VAL A 70 -5.60 -14.62 -2.16
CA VAL A 70 -4.18 -14.84 -2.50
C VAL A 70 -4.03 -16.00 -3.49
N GLN A 71 -4.78 -17.09 -3.32
CA GLN A 71 -4.74 -18.22 -4.24
C GLN A 71 -5.24 -17.86 -5.64
N GLN A 72 -6.33 -17.11 -5.76
CA GLN A 72 -6.90 -16.70 -7.04
C GLN A 72 -5.97 -15.73 -7.79
N VAL A 73 -5.43 -14.71 -7.10
CA VAL A 73 -4.46 -13.77 -7.69
C VAL A 73 -3.16 -14.50 -8.04
N GLY A 74 -2.70 -15.42 -7.18
CA GLY A 74 -1.54 -16.30 -7.42
C GLY A 74 -1.64 -17.09 -8.72
N ASN A 75 -2.81 -17.63 -9.03
CA ASN A 75 -3.05 -18.39 -10.27
C ASN A 75 -2.94 -17.53 -11.54
N ALA A 76 -3.05 -16.20 -11.43
CA ALA A 76 -2.94 -15.27 -12.56
C ALA A 76 -1.50 -14.79 -12.82
N VAL A 77 -0.54 -15.13 -11.96
CA VAL A 77 0.83 -14.63 -12.01
C VAL A 77 1.88 -15.74 -11.97
N LYS A 78 3.14 -15.38 -12.20
CA LYS A 78 4.29 -16.29 -12.01
C LYS A 78 4.73 -16.26 -10.54
N ASP A 79 5.35 -17.33 -10.04
CA ASP A 79 5.88 -17.46 -8.66
C ASP A 79 6.83 -16.34 -8.22
N ASN A 80 7.47 -15.66 -9.17
CA ASN A 80 8.39 -14.55 -8.90
C ASN A 80 7.69 -13.18 -8.80
N TYR A 81 6.40 -13.08 -9.10
CA TYR A 81 5.59 -11.89 -8.84
C TYR A 81 5.25 -11.82 -7.35
N LYS A 82 5.44 -10.68 -6.68
CA LYS A 82 5.41 -10.60 -5.21
C LYS A 82 4.19 -9.88 -4.65
N PHE A 83 3.61 -10.43 -3.58
CA PHE A 83 2.46 -9.88 -2.89
C PHE A 83 2.90 -9.31 -1.54
N ASP A 84 2.59 -8.03 -1.33
CA ASP A 84 2.70 -7.36 -0.04
C ASP A 84 1.29 -7.31 0.57
N ILE A 85 1.04 -8.05 1.65
CA ILE A 85 -0.30 -8.15 2.25
C ILE A 85 -0.42 -7.22 3.45
N ASP A 86 -1.24 -6.18 3.34
CA ASP A 86 -1.42 -5.15 4.37
C ASP A 86 -2.71 -5.37 5.17
N PHE A 87 -2.54 -5.69 6.44
CA PHE A 87 -3.61 -6.04 7.37
C PHE A 87 -4.18 -4.85 8.14
N ASN A 88 -3.58 -3.67 8.10
CA ASN A 88 -3.99 -2.49 8.89
C ASN A 88 -4.37 -2.77 10.34
N GLY A 89 -3.67 -3.69 10.98
CA GLY A 89 -3.86 -4.04 12.36
C GLY A 89 -4.99 -5.03 12.66
N PHE A 90 -5.70 -5.55 11.65
CA PHE A 90 -6.89 -6.39 11.84
C PHE A 90 -6.59 -7.77 12.47
N LEU A 91 -5.35 -8.24 12.48
CA LEU A 91 -4.99 -9.47 13.22
C LEU A 91 -4.87 -9.23 14.74
N ARG A 92 -4.84 -7.96 15.17
CA ARG A 92 -4.98 -7.44 16.54
C ARG A 92 -3.90 -7.83 17.55
N THR A 93 -3.45 -9.08 17.57
CA THR A 93 -2.45 -9.61 18.49
C THR A 93 -1.53 -10.60 17.79
N ALA A 94 -0.39 -10.91 18.40
CA ALA A 94 0.50 -11.95 17.92
C ALA A 94 -0.21 -13.32 17.85
N ASP A 95 -0.95 -13.70 18.90
CA ASP A 95 -1.65 -14.99 18.95
C ASP A 95 -2.72 -15.13 17.85
N GLY A 96 -3.39 -14.03 17.47
CA GLY A 96 -4.32 -14.00 16.34
C GLY A 96 -3.62 -13.99 14.97
N ALA A 97 -2.46 -13.33 14.88
CA ALA A 97 -1.72 -13.17 13.64
C ALA A 97 -0.96 -14.44 13.22
N ILE A 98 -0.29 -15.12 14.16
CA ILE A 98 0.56 -16.30 13.88
C ILE A 98 -0.13 -17.33 12.98
N PRO A 99 -1.33 -17.86 13.31
CA PRO A 99 -1.94 -18.92 12.50
C PRO A 99 -2.30 -18.45 11.08
N VAL A 100 -2.73 -17.20 10.92
CA VAL A 100 -3.09 -16.63 9.60
C VAL A 100 -1.84 -16.47 8.74
N LEU A 101 -0.77 -15.88 9.30
CA LEU A 101 0.45 -15.60 8.55
C LEU A 101 1.24 -16.87 8.24
N GLN A 102 1.23 -17.88 9.12
CA GLN A 102 1.85 -19.19 8.84
C GLN A 102 1.16 -19.94 7.70
N GLU A 103 -0.14 -19.77 7.53
CA GLU A 103 -0.85 -20.33 6.38
C GLU A 103 -0.47 -19.58 5.09
N LEU A 104 -0.47 -18.25 5.12
CA LEU A 104 -0.09 -17.42 3.97
C LEU A 104 1.37 -17.62 3.54
N ASP A 105 2.27 -17.95 4.48
CA ASP A 105 3.68 -18.26 4.20
C ASP A 105 3.87 -19.44 3.24
N ARG A 106 2.85 -20.31 3.11
CA ARG A 106 2.90 -21.45 2.19
C ARG A 106 2.75 -21.02 0.73
N HIS A 107 2.24 -19.81 0.48
CA HIS A 107 2.00 -19.33 -0.87
C HIS A 107 3.27 -18.67 -1.45
N PRO A 108 3.77 -19.12 -2.62
CA PRO A 108 5.10 -18.72 -3.13
C PRO A 108 5.22 -17.24 -3.52
N ASN A 109 4.08 -16.59 -3.80
CA ASN A 109 4.03 -15.18 -4.15
C ASN A 109 3.99 -14.23 -2.94
N VAL A 110 3.59 -14.71 -1.76
CA VAL A 110 3.52 -13.85 -0.56
C VAL A 110 4.93 -13.52 -0.10
N ALA A 111 5.21 -12.23 0.06
CA ALA A 111 6.57 -11.72 0.25
C ALA A 111 6.72 -10.88 1.52
N TYR A 112 5.70 -10.09 1.85
CA TYR A 112 5.73 -9.20 3.02
C TYR A 112 4.35 -9.14 3.67
N TYR A 113 4.35 -8.95 4.99
CA TYR A 113 3.14 -8.62 5.75
C TYR A 113 3.26 -7.22 6.33
N GLU A 114 2.33 -6.33 6.01
CA GLU A 114 2.27 -4.99 6.58
C GLU A 114 1.27 -4.92 7.72
N SER A 115 1.72 -4.34 8.84
CA SER A 115 0.95 -4.06 10.05
C SER A 115 -0.04 -5.18 10.42
N PRO A 116 0.41 -6.44 10.67
CA PRO A 116 -0.48 -7.53 11.10
C PRO A 116 -1.38 -7.10 12.26
N PHE A 117 -0.74 -6.58 13.30
CA PHE A 117 -1.28 -5.76 14.38
C PHE A 117 -0.34 -4.56 14.55
N TYR A 118 -0.72 -3.56 15.35
CA TYR A 118 0.15 -2.43 15.62
C TYR A 118 1.33 -2.85 16.50
N LEU A 119 2.48 -3.15 15.91
CA LEU A 119 3.56 -3.85 16.62
C LEU A 119 4.07 -3.07 17.84
N GLY A 120 4.06 -1.73 17.76
CA GLY A 120 4.52 -0.85 18.83
C GLY A 120 3.67 -0.92 20.10
N THR A 121 2.47 -1.51 20.07
CA THR A 121 1.63 -1.71 21.26
C THR A 121 1.99 -2.96 22.05
N ASP A 122 2.69 -3.92 21.43
CA ASP A 122 3.13 -5.18 22.04
C ASP A 122 4.42 -5.69 21.37
N LEU A 123 5.56 -5.19 21.85
CA LEU A 123 6.87 -5.53 21.31
C LEU A 123 7.25 -7.01 21.57
N GLU A 124 6.80 -7.59 22.68
CA GLU A 124 7.07 -9.00 23.00
C GLU A 124 6.30 -9.92 22.07
N GLY A 125 5.01 -9.65 21.88
CA GLY A 125 4.19 -10.34 20.88
C GLY A 125 4.73 -10.18 19.47
N ALA A 126 5.23 -9.00 19.11
CA ALA A 126 5.80 -8.76 17.80
C ALA A 126 7.08 -9.60 17.56
N GLY A 127 7.94 -9.72 18.58
CA GLY A 127 9.10 -10.62 18.54
C GLY A 127 8.69 -12.08 18.35
N ARG A 128 7.69 -12.56 19.12
CA ARG A 128 7.13 -13.91 18.97
C ARG A 128 6.56 -14.15 17.57
N LEU A 129 5.85 -13.17 17.01
CA LEU A 129 5.29 -13.26 15.67
C LEU A 129 6.39 -13.37 14.61
N GLN A 130 7.43 -12.53 14.70
CA GLN A 130 8.56 -12.55 13.78
C GLN A 130 9.31 -13.89 13.80
N GLU A 131 9.46 -14.53 14.96
CA GLU A 131 10.09 -15.85 15.08
C GLU A 131 9.22 -16.99 14.51
N ALA A 132 7.90 -16.82 14.50
CA ALA A 132 6.94 -17.85 14.14
C ALA A 132 6.66 -17.95 12.63
N ILE A 133 7.03 -16.93 11.85
CA ILE A 133 6.72 -16.81 10.42
C ILE A 133 8.01 -16.72 9.59
N SER A 134 7.89 -17.02 8.30
CA SER A 134 9.00 -17.04 7.35
C SER A 134 9.15 -15.71 6.61
N ASN A 135 8.03 -15.09 6.22
CA ASN A 135 8.07 -13.84 5.47
C ASN A 135 8.24 -12.62 6.40
N PRO A 136 9.00 -11.60 5.97
CA PRO A 136 9.26 -10.40 6.76
C PRO A 136 7.99 -9.57 7.04
N ILE A 137 7.92 -9.06 8.27
CA ILE A 137 6.92 -8.06 8.67
C ILE A 137 7.46 -6.67 8.35
N VAL A 138 6.62 -5.80 7.80
CA VAL A 138 6.89 -4.39 7.59
C VAL A 138 5.90 -3.56 8.38
N GLU A 139 6.37 -2.52 9.04
CA GLU A 139 5.53 -1.68 9.90
C GLU A 139 5.77 -0.20 9.60
N HIS A 140 4.77 0.64 9.84
CA HIS A 140 4.96 2.08 9.85
C HIS A 140 6.09 2.48 10.80
N PHE A 141 6.99 3.33 10.33
CA PHE A 141 8.20 3.67 11.08
C PHE A 141 7.88 4.09 12.53
N ASN A 142 8.46 3.33 13.46
CA ASN A 142 8.37 3.53 14.89
C ASN A 142 9.75 3.21 15.48
N GLU A 143 10.30 4.12 16.28
CA GLU A 143 11.65 3.98 16.82
C GLU A 143 11.75 2.82 17.84
N ASP A 144 10.70 2.55 18.62
CA ASP A 144 10.67 1.41 19.54
C ASP A 144 10.72 0.08 18.77
N CYS A 145 9.95 -0.05 17.68
CA CYS A 145 10.01 -1.21 16.79
C CYS A 145 11.41 -1.40 16.18
N LEU A 146 12.07 -0.30 15.79
CA LEU A 146 13.43 -0.33 15.26
C LEU A 146 14.44 -0.82 16.30
N HIS A 147 14.41 -0.26 17.51
CA HIS A 147 15.32 -0.62 18.58
C HIS A 147 15.09 -2.06 19.08
N ALA A 148 13.84 -2.52 19.10
CA ALA A 148 13.49 -3.90 19.44
C ALA A 148 13.78 -4.90 18.30
N ARG A 149 14.01 -4.44 17.07
CA ARG A 149 14.34 -5.26 15.87
C ARG A 149 13.25 -6.24 15.44
N ILE A 150 12.01 -5.96 15.80
CA ILE A 150 10.83 -6.82 15.67
C ILE A 150 10.15 -6.81 14.29
N CYS A 151 10.75 -6.16 13.29
CA CYS A 151 10.25 -6.17 11.91
C CYS A 151 11.40 -6.33 10.91
N GLY A 152 11.08 -6.84 9.73
CA GLY A 152 11.98 -6.99 8.59
C GLY A 152 12.25 -5.69 7.84
N GLY A 153 11.35 -4.70 7.93
CA GLY A 153 11.53 -3.39 7.33
C GLY A 153 10.49 -2.38 7.78
N PHE A 154 10.47 -1.21 7.12
CA PHE A 154 9.53 -0.13 7.46
C PHE A 154 8.75 0.44 6.27
N VAL A 155 7.59 1.00 6.59
CA VAL A 155 6.89 2.00 5.75
C VAL A 155 7.37 3.38 6.17
N VAL A 156 7.94 4.14 5.23
CA VAL A 156 8.54 5.44 5.51
C VAL A 156 7.96 6.51 4.58
N GLY A 157 7.37 7.56 5.14
CA GLY A 157 6.77 8.67 4.40
C GLY A 157 7.08 10.03 5.03
N GLY A 158 6.68 11.10 4.36
CA GLY A 158 6.74 12.47 4.90
C GLY A 158 7.65 13.43 4.13
N ALA A 159 8.11 14.48 4.81
CA ALA A 159 8.91 15.54 4.20
C ALA A 159 10.37 15.10 3.96
N ALA A 160 11.08 15.76 3.03
CA ALA A 160 12.48 15.42 2.71
C ALA A 160 13.40 15.36 3.94
N SER A 161 13.27 16.31 4.87
CA SER A 161 14.12 16.36 6.07
C SER A 161 13.83 15.20 7.03
N SER A 162 12.56 14.81 7.21
CA SER A 162 12.20 13.65 8.03
C SER A 162 12.61 12.34 7.35
N LEU A 163 12.39 12.21 6.04
CA LEU A 163 12.79 11.03 5.27
C LEU A 163 14.30 10.80 5.30
N ARG A 164 15.11 11.86 5.19
CA ARG A 164 16.58 11.74 5.30
C ARG A 164 17.02 11.29 6.68
N ARG A 165 16.39 11.81 7.74
CA ARG A 165 16.69 11.40 9.12
C ARG A 165 16.30 9.95 9.37
N VAL A 166 15.07 9.58 9.03
CA VAL A 166 14.54 8.22 9.20
C VAL A 166 15.33 7.24 8.35
N GLY A 167 15.62 7.58 7.09
CA GLY A 167 16.41 6.73 6.19
C GLY A 167 17.84 6.51 6.68
N ALA A 168 18.50 7.52 7.26
CA ALA A 168 19.81 7.36 7.90
C ALA A 168 19.73 6.45 9.14
N LEU A 169 18.66 6.56 9.93
CA LEU A 169 18.45 5.70 11.08
C LEU A 169 18.21 4.25 10.65
N CYS A 170 17.30 3.99 9.70
CA CYS A 170 17.11 2.66 9.10
C CYS A 170 18.43 2.07 8.57
N ALA A 171 19.25 2.89 7.90
CA ALA A 171 20.56 2.45 7.42
C ALA A 171 21.54 2.07 8.54
N SER A 172 21.49 2.74 9.69
CA SER A 172 22.34 2.40 10.84
C SER A 172 21.95 1.09 11.53
N PHE A 173 20.75 0.57 11.26
CA PHE A 173 20.24 -0.70 11.77
C PHE A 173 20.14 -1.80 10.69
N ASP A 174 20.61 -1.53 9.47
CA ASP A 174 20.48 -2.42 8.31
C ASP A 174 19.02 -2.84 8.06
N LYS A 175 18.10 -1.86 8.13
CA LYS A 175 16.66 -2.09 7.93
C LYS A 175 16.20 -1.49 6.60
N PRO A 176 15.74 -2.31 5.64
CA PRO A 176 15.16 -1.79 4.41
C PRO A 176 13.81 -1.15 4.68
N PHE A 177 13.37 -0.30 3.76
CA PHE A 177 12.05 0.29 3.79
C PHE A 177 11.53 0.54 2.37
N TRP A 178 10.21 0.63 2.23
CA TRP A 178 9.61 1.28 1.06
C TRP A 178 9.22 2.72 1.42
N LEU A 179 9.29 3.57 0.40
CA LEU A 179 8.72 4.90 0.49
C LEU A 179 7.21 4.82 0.23
N GLN A 180 6.40 5.40 1.11
CA GLN A 180 4.95 5.53 0.89
C GLN A 180 4.57 7.00 0.81
N MET A 181 4.28 7.46 -0.41
CA MET A 181 3.99 8.85 -0.75
C MET A 181 2.86 8.87 -1.79
N VAL A 182 1.62 8.94 -1.31
CA VAL A 182 0.42 8.84 -2.15
C VAL A 182 0.21 10.11 -2.96
N GLY A 183 0.02 9.98 -4.27
CA GLY A 183 -0.31 11.08 -5.16
C GLY A 183 -0.23 10.70 -6.64
N THR A 184 -0.24 11.70 -7.52
CA THR A 184 -0.17 11.52 -8.98
C THR A 184 1.28 11.31 -9.46
N GLY A 185 1.51 11.34 -10.78
CA GLY A 185 2.84 11.22 -11.40
C GLY A 185 3.87 12.22 -10.84
N ILE A 186 3.44 13.41 -10.42
CA ILE A 186 4.32 14.42 -9.78
C ILE A 186 4.88 13.88 -8.46
N THR A 187 4.04 13.22 -7.65
CA THR A 187 4.46 12.63 -6.37
C THR A 187 5.36 11.42 -6.62
N THR A 188 5.06 10.63 -7.65
CA THR A 188 5.91 9.51 -8.07
C THR A 188 7.31 9.99 -8.50
N ALA A 189 7.41 11.03 -9.33
CA ALA A 189 8.70 11.61 -9.72
C ALA A 189 9.54 12.02 -8.49
N TYR A 190 8.92 12.75 -7.56
CA TYR A 190 9.57 13.15 -6.32
C TYR A 190 10.00 11.96 -5.45
N THR A 191 9.17 10.91 -5.41
CA THR A 191 9.49 9.66 -4.71
C THR A 191 10.71 8.97 -5.33
N MET A 192 10.87 9.01 -6.66
CA MET A 192 12.05 8.46 -7.32
C MET A 192 13.33 9.22 -6.96
N HIS A 193 13.29 10.55 -6.89
CA HIS A 193 14.43 11.37 -6.42
C HIS A 193 14.84 11.05 -4.98
N LEU A 194 13.87 10.84 -4.09
CA LEU A 194 14.12 10.41 -2.71
C LEU A 194 14.64 8.97 -2.63
N GLY A 195 14.02 8.08 -3.39
CA GLY A 195 14.46 6.69 -3.53
C GLY A 195 15.89 6.62 -4.05
N ALA A 196 16.32 7.55 -4.91
CA ALA A 196 17.66 7.56 -5.49
C ALA A 196 18.78 7.85 -4.47
N ILE A 197 18.48 8.55 -3.37
CA ILE A 197 19.49 9.05 -2.40
C ILE A 197 19.46 8.33 -1.05
N LEU A 198 18.46 7.48 -0.80
CA LEU A 198 18.30 6.76 0.46
C LEU A 198 18.75 5.30 0.31
N THR A 199 19.91 4.94 0.88
CA THR A 199 20.55 3.62 0.66
C THR A 199 19.66 2.42 0.98
N HIS A 200 18.74 2.54 1.94
CA HIS A 200 17.85 1.47 2.39
C HIS A 200 16.41 1.56 1.88
N ALA A 201 16.11 2.53 0.99
CA ALA A 201 14.87 2.55 0.20
C ALA A 201 14.92 1.45 -0.88
N GLN A 202 14.86 0.20 -0.44
CA GLN A 202 15.09 -1.00 -1.26
C GLN A 202 13.82 -1.81 -1.48
N LEU A 203 12.80 -1.64 -0.63
CA LEU A 203 11.52 -2.28 -0.86
C LEU A 203 10.70 -1.46 -1.88
N PRO A 204 9.81 -2.09 -2.68
CA PRO A 204 9.02 -1.40 -3.70
C PRO A 204 8.19 -0.24 -3.13
N ALA A 205 8.44 0.97 -3.62
CA ALA A 205 7.72 2.18 -3.20
C ALA A 205 6.21 2.09 -3.53
N ILE A 206 5.40 2.76 -2.72
CA ILE A 206 3.95 2.86 -2.87
C ILE A 206 3.56 4.32 -3.08
N THR A 207 3.09 4.66 -4.28
CA THR A 207 2.64 6.02 -4.61
C THR A 207 1.17 6.10 -5.00
N CYS A 208 0.51 4.95 -5.24
CA CYS A 208 -0.88 4.86 -5.70
C CYS A 208 -1.18 5.67 -6.96
N HIS A 209 -0.16 5.99 -7.76
CA HIS A 209 -0.35 6.87 -8.91
C HIS A 209 -1.18 6.26 -10.05
N GLU A 210 -1.30 4.93 -10.05
CA GLU A 210 -2.11 4.15 -11.00
C GLU A 210 -3.61 4.15 -10.65
N LEU A 211 -4.00 4.58 -9.45
CA LEU A 211 -5.42 4.73 -9.07
C LEU A 211 -6.08 5.96 -9.69
N TRP A 212 -5.27 6.91 -10.17
CA TRP A 212 -5.79 8.12 -10.79
C TRP A 212 -6.04 7.86 -12.27
N GLU A 213 -7.19 8.33 -12.76
CA GLU A 213 -7.50 8.29 -14.20
C GLU A 213 -6.42 9.00 -15.04
N HIS A 214 -5.77 10.02 -14.47
CA HIS A 214 -4.70 10.78 -15.12
C HIS A 214 -3.54 11.07 -14.17
N HIS A 215 -2.31 10.96 -14.67
CA HIS A 215 -1.10 11.17 -13.86
C HIS A 215 -0.65 12.63 -13.72
N LEU A 216 -1.32 13.57 -14.40
CA LEU A 216 -1.06 15.03 -14.43
C LEU A 216 0.31 15.45 -14.99
N LEU A 217 0.96 14.57 -15.76
CA LEU A 217 2.21 14.88 -16.46
C LEU A 217 1.96 14.83 -17.96
N THR A 218 2.80 15.52 -18.74
CA THR A 218 2.76 15.38 -20.21
C THR A 218 3.19 13.98 -20.66
N ASP A 219 4.13 13.39 -19.93
CA ASP A 219 4.71 12.08 -20.20
C ASP A 219 4.62 11.21 -18.95
N ARG A 220 4.26 9.93 -19.15
CA ARG A 220 4.15 8.96 -18.06
C ARG A 220 5.53 8.53 -17.58
N LEU A 221 5.65 8.30 -16.27
CA LEU A 221 6.80 7.60 -15.70
C LEU A 221 6.63 6.10 -15.97
N GLU A 222 7.32 5.59 -16.97
CA GLU A 222 7.20 4.18 -17.35
C GLU A 222 7.81 3.25 -16.29
N VAL A 223 7.05 2.22 -15.94
CA VAL A 223 7.49 1.13 -15.07
C VAL A 223 8.02 0.01 -15.96
N SER A 224 9.22 -0.44 -15.64
CA SER A 224 9.85 -1.57 -16.33
C SER A 224 10.49 -2.46 -15.29
N GLU A 225 10.16 -3.75 -15.32
CA GLU A 225 10.68 -4.77 -14.38
C GLU A 225 10.51 -4.37 -12.91
N GLY A 226 9.36 -3.77 -12.57
CA GLY A 226 9.04 -3.31 -11.21
C GLY A 226 9.82 -2.09 -10.75
N MET A 227 10.45 -1.35 -11.67
CA MET A 227 11.30 -0.20 -11.36
C MET A 227 10.98 0.99 -12.25
N ILE A 228 11.17 2.20 -11.73
CA ILE A 228 11.15 3.45 -12.49
C ILE A 228 12.55 4.06 -12.51
N SER A 229 12.97 4.58 -13.66
CA SER A 229 14.21 5.37 -13.78
C SER A 229 14.10 6.71 -13.08
N VAL A 230 15.13 7.10 -12.34
CA VAL A 230 15.19 8.40 -11.67
C VAL A 230 15.25 9.51 -12.74
N PRO A 231 14.35 10.51 -12.72
CA PRO A 231 14.41 11.60 -13.69
C PRO A 231 15.71 12.41 -13.57
N GLU A 232 16.32 12.73 -14.72
CA GLU A 232 17.62 13.44 -14.79
C GLU A 232 17.50 14.92 -15.19
N LEU A 233 16.35 15.33 -15.71
CA LEU A 233 16.11 16.72 -16.10
C LEU A 233 15.99 17.64 -14.86
N PRO A 234 16.20 18.96 -15.02
CA PRO A 234 16.17 19.90 -13.90
C PRO A 234 14.88 19.85 -13.06
N GLY A 235 15.02 20.09 -11.75
CA GLY A 235 13.89 20.00 -10.81
C GLY A 235 13.43 18.56 -10.63
N LEU A 236 12.12 18.31 -10.64
CA LEU A 236 11.58 16.94 -10.60
C LEU A 236 11.84 16.16 -11.90
N GLY A 237 12.25 16.85 -12.97
CA GLY A 237 12.54 16.25 -14.26
C GLY A 237 11.30 15.75 -15.00
N VAL A 238 10.14 16.35 -14.70
CA VAL A 238 8.85 16.08 -15.33
C VAL A 238 8.13 17.39 -15.63
N GLU A 239 7.29 17.38 -16.67
CA GLU A 239 6.46 18.51 -17.06
C GLU A 239 4.99 18.24 -16.69
N VAL A 240 4.33 19.27 -16.15
CA VAL A 240 2.92 19.20 -15.77
C VAL A 240 2.05 19.35 -17.01
N ASP A 241 1.03 18.50 -17.15
CA ASP A 241 0.00 18.72 -18.15
C ASP A 241 -0.98 19.80 -17.66
N GLU A 242 -0.73 21.03 -18.10
CA GLU A 242 -1.56 22.20 -17.78
C GLU A 242 -3.01 22.06 -18.31
N SER A 243 -3.22 21.30 -19.39
CA SER A 243 -4.57 21.07 -19.94
C SER A 243 -5.34 20.12 -19.04
N ALA A 244 -4.70 19.02 -18.60
CA ALA A 244 -5.28 18.13 -17.61
C ALA A 244 -5.52 18.85 -16.27
N LEU A 245 -4.58 19.70 -15.83
CA LEU A 245 -4.75 20.47 -14.59
C LEU A 245 -5.94 21.43 -14.68
N ALA A 246 -6.18 22.06 -15.83
CA ALA A 246 -7.35 22.89 -16.06
C ALA A 246 -8.65 22.07 -16.10
N TYR A 247 -8.62 20.90 -16.75
CA TYR A 247 -9.77 20.01 -16.88
C TYR A 247 -10.22 19.41 -15.54
N TYR A 248 -9.28 18.91 -14.73
CA TYR A 248 -9.55 18.29 -13.43
C TYR A 248 -9.66 19.29 -12.27
N ARG A 249 -9.65 20.61 -12.55
CA ARG A 249 -9.79 21.63 -11.52
C ARG A 249 -11.17 21.53 -10.87
N VAL A 250 -11.19 21.50 -9.55
CA VAL A 250 -12.41 21.56 -8.74
C VAL A 250 -12.46 22.85 -7.92
N GLU A 251 -13.65 23.36 -7.67
CA GLU A 251 -13.84 24.51 -6.80
C GLU A 251 -13.58 24.13 -5.34
N PRO A 252 -12.96 25.00 -4.52
CA PRO A 252 -12.81 24.76 -3.10
C PRO A 252 -14.16 24.46 -2.43
N GLY A 253 -14.26 23.32 -1.75
CA GLY A 253 -15.46 22.88 -1.05
C GLY A 253 -16.40 22.00 -1.87
N THR A 254 -16.12 21.73 -3.14
CA THR A 254 -16.81 20.67 -3.90
C THR A 254 -16.63 19.32 -3.17
N PRO A 255 -17.71 18.59 -2.86
CA PRO A 255 -17.62 17.26 -2.27
C PRO A 255 -16.80 16.32 -3.17
N THR A 256 -15.92 15.55 -2.57
CA THR A 256 -15.23 14.45 -3.24
C THR A 256 -16.21 13.33 -3.58
N LEU A 257 -15.91 12.53 -4.61
CA LEU A 257 -16.70 11.35 -4.95
C LEU A 257 -16.84 10.38 -3.76
N THR A 258 -15.82 10.26 -2.91
CA THR A 258 -15.89 9.48 -1.66
C THR A 258 -16.91 10.06 -0.68
N GLN A 259 -16.97 11.39 -0.52
CA GLN A 259 -17.96 12.03 0.34
C GLN A 259 -19.37 11.84 -0.22
N GLU A 260 -19.56 11.99 -1.53
CA GLU A 260 -20.85 11.74 -2.19
C GLU A 260 -21.27 10.28 -2.05
N TYR A 261 -20.34 9.34 -2.26
CA TYR A 261 -20.59 7.91 -2.08
C TYR A 261 -21.00 7.58 -0.64
N LYS A 262 -20.30 8.13 0.36
CA LYS A 262 -20.64 7.95 1.78
C LYS A 262 -21.99 8.53 2.18
N GLN A 263 -22.56 9.45 1.40
CA GLN A 263 -23.91 9.98 1.62
C GLN A 263 -25.01 9.08 1.02
N ARG A 264 -24.67 8.19 0.09
CA ARG A 264 -25.64 7.25 -0.50
C ARG A 264 -25.99 6.18 0.52
N GLN A 265 -27.28 5.82 0.59
CA GLN A 265 -27.69 4.66 1.36
C GLN A 265 -27.23 3.39 0.63
N HIS A 266 -26.49 2.57 1.35
CA HIS A 266 -26.04 1.24 0.93
C HIS A 266 -25.95 0.35 2.16
N THR A 267 -26.20 -0.93 1.98
CA THR A 267 -25.99 -1.95 3.00
C THR A 267 -24.77 -2.76 2.62
N CYS A 268 -23.78 -2.83 3.50
CA CYS A 268 -22.68 -3.78 3.41
C CYS A 268 -23.11 -5.04 4.17
N ARG A 269 -23.37 -6.12 3.46
CA ARG A 269 -23.76 -7.39 4.04
C ARG A 269 -22.55 -8.32 4.06
N VAL A 270 -22.16 -8.76 5.25
CA VAL A 270 -21.04 -9.69 5.45
C VAL A 270 -21.58 -11.07 5.80
N HIS A 271 -21.12 -12.07 5.06
CA HIS A 271 -21.45 -13.48 5.23
C HIS A 271 -20.26 -14.17 5.89
N ILE A 272 -20.45 -14.71 7.10
CA ILE A 272 -19.40 -15.38 7.88
C ILE A 272 -19.76 -16.85 8.02
N PRO A 273 -19.01 -17.78 7.41
CA PRO A 273 -19.24 -19.22 7.56
C PRO A 273 -19.07 -19.68 9.02
N ASP A 274 -19.89 -20.65 9.44
CA ASP A 274 -19.83 -21.23 10.80
C ASP A 274 -19.04 -22.57 10.88
N GLY A 275 -18.56 -23.05 9.73
CA GLY A 275 -17.79 -24.29 9.61
C GLY A 275 -18.63 -25.58 9.54
N GLN A 276 -19.97 -25.49 9.56
CA GLN A 276 -20.90 -26.63 9.50
C GLN A 276 -22.01 -26.41 8.44
N ASP A 277 -21.61 -26.03 7.22
CA ASP A 277 -22.49 -25.72 6.08
C ASP A 277 -23.48 -24.56 6.32
N GLY A 278 -23.34 -23.82 7.44
CA GLY A 278 -24.11 -22.63 7.75
C GLY A 278 -23.29 -21.34 7.62
N GLU A 279 -23.99 -20.22 7.64
CA GLU A 279 -23.39 -18.88 7.69
C GLU A 279 -24.19 -17.96 8.60
N THR A 280 -23.50 -17.01 9.22
CA THR A 280 -24.12 -15.86 9.90
C THR A 280 -24.01 -14.64 9.01
N ILE A 281 -25.13 -13.92 8.85
CA ILE A 281 -25.23 -12.74 7.99
C ILE A 281 -25.32 -11.49 8.86
N HIS A 282 -24.51 -10.48 8.56
CA HIS A 282 -24.49 -9.21 9.26
C HIS A 282 -24.64 -8.04 8.29
N ASP A 283 -25.67 -7.21 8.50
CA ASP A 283 -25.94 -6.03 7.69
C ASP A 283 -25.43 -4.76 8.38
N PHE A 284 -24.62 -3.99 7.68
CA PHE A 284 -24.05 -2.73 8.16
C PHE A 284 -24.42 -1.57 7.24
N ASN A 285 -24.80 -0.44 7.84
CA ASN A 285 -25.15 0.78 7.11
C ASN A 285 -23.91 1.65 6.84
N GLY A 286 -22.88 1.06 6.22
CA GLY A 286 -21.68 1.75 5.74
C GLY A 286 -20.41 1.52 6.57
N GLU A 287 -19.30 1.98 5.98
CA GLU A 287 -17.93 1.78 6.45
C GLU A 287 -17.68 2.26 7.89
N SER A 288 -18.28 3.37 8.28
CA SER A 288 -18.12 3.90 9.65
C SER A 288 -18.71 3.01 10.75
N ILE A 289 -19.42 1.93 10.39
CA ILE A 289 -20.01 0.98 11.32
C ILE A 289 -19.28 -0.36 11.26
N TYR A 290 -19.16 -0.98 10.09
CA TYR A 290 -18.52 -2.31 10.02
C TYR A 290 -17.02 -2.25 10.30
N TYR A 291 -16.33 -1.21 9.81
CA TYR A 291 -14.88 -1.10 10.00
C TYR A 291 -14.50 -1.10 11.48
N PRO A 292 -15.05 -0.21 12.34
CA PRO A 292 -14.75 -0.25 13.77
C PRO A 292 -15.15 -1.57 14.40
N ALA A 293 -16.33 -2.12 14.09
CA ALA A 293 -16.81 -3.37 14.68
C ALA A 293 -15.83 -4.55 14.45
N PHE A 294 -15.28 -4.69 13.24
CA PHE A 294 -14.24 -5.68 12.96
C PHE A 294 -12.90 -5.32 13.63
N SER A 295 -12.49 -4.05 13.61
CA SER A 295 -11.20 -3.64 14.16
C SER A 295 -11.13 -3.75 15.69
N GLU A 296 -12.26 -3.53 16.36
CA GLU A 296 -12.42 -3.62 17.82
C GLU A 296 -12.70 -5.06 18.28
N GLY A 297 -12.90 -5.98 17.33
CA GLY A 297 -12.96 -7.40 17.62
C GLY A 297 -14.33 -7.94 17.96
N GLU A 298 -15.40 -7.25 17.56
CA GLU A 298 -16.78 -7.74 17.72
C GLU A 298 -17.04 -8.99 16.87
N TYR A 299 -16.30 -9.15 15.77
CA TYR A 299 -16.43 -10.24 14.82
C TYR A 299 -15.11 -11.03 14.65
N PRO A 300 -15.17 -12.31 14.25
CA PRO A 300 -13.97 -13.03 13.83
C PRO A 300 -13.35 -12.40 12.58
N VAL A 301 -12.06 -12.61 12.38
CA VAL A 301 -11.29 -12.00 11.29
C VAL A 301 -10.71 -13.08 10.38
N PHE A 302 -10.79 -12.86 9.06
CA PHE A 302 -10.20 -13.75 8.04
C PHE A 302 -10.67 -15.20 8.13
N VAL A 303 -11.97 -15.41 8.40
CA VAL A 303 -12.58 -16.75 8.39
C VAL A 303 -12.59 -17.26 6.94
N PRO A 304 -12.11 -18.50 6.66
CA PRO A 304 -12.21 -19.07 5.32
C PRO A 304 -13.66 -19.06 4.81
N GLY A 305 -13.85 -18.58 3.58
CA GLY A 305 -15.14 -18.38 2.93
C GLY A 305 -15.89 -17.11 3.31
N VAL A 306 -15.34 -16.22 4.16
CA VAL A 306 -15.97 -14.92 4.45
C VAL A 306 -15.99 -14.03 3.21
N TRP A 307 -17.12 -13.36 2.97
CA TRP A 307 -17.27 -12.41 1.88
C TRP A 307 -18.25 -11.30 2.23
N MET A 308 -18.18 -10.20 1.46
CA MET A 308 -19.05 -9.04 1.61
C MET A 308 -19.63 -8.63 0.27
N GLU A 309 -20.94 -8.38 0.24
CA GLU A 309 -21.61 -7.65 -0.84
C GLU A 309 -22.03 -6.25 -0.42
N VAL A 310 -22.07 -5.35 -1.39
CA VAL A 310 -22.65 -4.00 -1.23
C VAL A 310 -23.98 -3.97 -1.95
N ILE A 311 -25.06 -3.85 -1.18
CA ILE A 311 -26.43 -3.73 -1.68
C ILE A 311 -26.77 -2.25 -1.74
N GLU A 312 -26.75 -1.68 -2.95
CA GLU A 312 -27.23 -0.33 -3.17
C GLU A 312 -28.75 -0.30 -2.97
N THR A 313 -29.24 0.54 -2.06
CA THR A 313 -30.68 0.81 -2.02
C THR A 313 -30.99 1.66 -3.24
N SER A 314 -31.71 1.10 -4.21
CA SER A 314 -32.27 1.88 -5.31
C SER A 314 -33.17 2.95 -4.70
N GLY A 315 -32.68 4.19 -4.65
CA GLY A 315 -33.53 5.33 -4.43
C GLY A 315 -34.61 5.27 -5.51
N LYS A 316 -35.86 5.06 -5.11
CA LYS A 316 -36.99 5.29 -6.02
C LYS A 316 -36.79 6.69 -6.62
N SER A 317 -36.75 6.70 -7.96
CA SER A 317 -36.82 7.87 -8.84
C SER A 317 -37.73 8.97 -8.33
#